data_AF-A0AAN7GRA3-F1
#
_entry.id   AF-A0AAN7GRA3-F1
#
_cell.length_a   1.000
_cell.length_b   1.000
_cell.length_c   1.000
_cell.angle_alpha   90.00
_cell.angle_beta   90.00
_cell.angle_gamma   90.00
#
_symmetry.space_group_name_H-M   'P 1'
#
loop_
_entity.id
_entity.type
_entity.pdbx_description
1 polymer ?
#
loop_
_entity_poly.entity_id
_entity_poly.type
_entity_poly.pdbx_seq_one_letter_code
_entity_poly.pdbx_strand_id
1 'polypeptide(L)'
;MNIHPYMSNSSKSFPAYPRGDFDLESGSGTFRRPRKARSSNPCSYLGKMLKSIGGRLQYHYKIHTRLFFTVSLCFGVAVLMILSMYEFRYRNLTDYRRLNVDLANYPFATLENLVMVAGHSVYTSNSCGKVDKEDSWFLESYQKHPGQAATFVTHIKLGVQIAAKDDAALLLFSGGETRKDAGPRSEAQSYWAVAESKGWFDHEASVRKRALTEEHARDSFENLLFSVCRFRELTGKYPANITVVGYDFKEERFAGLHRTALRFPKTRFFYRGTPASSTSIEAALVGEALVRQQFQEDPYGCRGSLQRKRLGRDPFHRSIPYPNGCPEIEGLFHYCGTAPYDGPLPWA
;
A
#
# COMPACT_ATOMS: atom_id res chain seq x y z
N MET A 1 -32.20 74.76 35.91
CA MET A 1 -31.32 75.12 34.79
C MET A 1 -31.48 74.04 33.74
N ASN A 2 -32.54 74.15 32.92
CA ASN A 2 -32.59 74.77 31.58
C ASN A 2 -32.48 73.65 30.51
N ILE A 3 -33.56 73.00 30.07
CA ILE A 3 -34.75 73.44 29.29
C ILE A 3 -34.40 73.67 27.80
N HIS A 4 -34.84 72.72 26.95
CA HIS A 4 -35.52 72.78 25.62
C HIS A 4 -35.07 73.81 24.53
N PRO A 5 -35.31 73.59 23.21
CA PRO A 5 -36.64 73.17 22.73
C PRO A 5 -36.80 72.33 21.45
N TYR A 6 -38.03 71.78 21.42
CA TYR A 6 -38.87 71.33 20.32
C TYR A 6 -39.36 72.49 19.42
N MET A 7 -39.81 72.14 18.20
CA MET A 7 -40.82 72.75 17.29
C MET A 7 -40.27 72.74 15.85
N SER A 8 -40.84 72.04 14.84
CA SER A 8 -42.20 71.96 14.26
C SER A 8 -42.53 73.05 13.23
N ASN A 9 -43.14 72.62 12.11
CA ASN A 9 -43.87 73.33 11.04
C ASN A 9 -43.07 73.54 9.74
N SER A 10 -43.63 73.45 8.53
CA SER A 10 -45.02 73.26 8.03
C SER A 10 -44.89 72.99 6.52
N SER A 11 -45.47 71.91 5.97
CA SER A 11 -46.73 71.90 5.18
C SER A 11 -46.91 72.98 4.10
N LYS A 12 -46.99 72.54 2.84
CA LYS A 12 -47.78 73.11 1.72
C LYS A 12 -47.99 71.98 0.68
N SER A 13 -49.07 71.79 -0.06
CA SER A 13 -50.53 72.06 0.05
C SER A 13 -51.17 71.50 -1.24
N PHE A 14 -52.26 70.74 -1.08
CA PHE A 14 -53.42 70.37 -1.95
C PHE A 14 -53.63 71.04 -3.35
N PRO A 15 -54.39 70.45 -4.31
CA PRO A 15 -55.74 69.83 -4.17
C PRO A 15 -55.94 68.47 -4.90
N ALA A 16 -56.73 67.50 -4.42
CA ALA A 16 -58.19 67.40 -4.22
C ALA A 16 -59.04 67.39 -5.52
N TYR A 17 -59.41 66.17 -5.94
CA TYR A 17 -60.47 65.63 -6.82
C TYR A 17 -61.21 66.53 -7.84
N PRO A 18 -61.72 65.87 -8.91
CA PRO A 18 -63.18 65.81 -9.04
C PRO A 18 -63.71 64.37 -9.10
N ARG A 19 -64.81 64.17 -8.36
CA ARG A 19 -65.81 63.12 -8.61
C ARG A 19 -66.41 63.36 -9.99
N GLY A 20 -66.47 62.32 -10.81
CA GLY A 20 -67.34 62.30 -11.98
C GLY A 20 -68.72 61.82 -11.56
N ASP A 21 -69.65 62.76 -11.45
CA ASP A 21 -71.06 62.49 -11.25
C ASP A 21 -71.70 61.93 -12.54
N PHE A 22 -72.68 61.07 -12.30
CA PHE A 22 -73.63 60.52 -13.25
C PHE A 22 -74.37 61.62 -13.98
N ASP A 23 -74.51 61.48 -15.31
CA ASP A 23 -75.49 62.23 -16.09
C ASP A 23 -76.45 61.27 -16.81
N LEU A 24 -77.73 61.59 -16.68
CA LEU A 24 -78.91 60.90 -17.18
C LEU A 24 -79.42 61.69 -18.40
N GLU A 25 -80.01 60.99 -19.36
CA GLU A 25 -80.66 61.52 -20.59
C GLU A 25 -79.76 61.85 -21.79
N SER A 26 -79.69 60.92 -22.74
CA SER A 26 -80.38 61.09 -24.04
C SER A 26 -80.12 59.87 -24.92
N GLY A 27 -81.21 59.27 -25.40
CA GLY A 27 -81.19 58.03 -26.15
C GLY A 27 -80.67 58.17 -27.57
N SER A 28 -80.05 57.09 -28.05
CA SER A 28 -80.38 56.43 -29.32
C SER A 28 -79.29 55.41 -29.68
N GLY A 29 -79.72 54.24 -30.20
CA GLY A 29 -78.88 53.52 -31.16
C GLY A 29 -78.10 52.29 -30.68
N THR A 30 -78.82 51.21 -30.37
CA THR A 30 -78.67 49.88 -31.02
C THR A 30 -77.43 48.96 -30.83
N PHE A 31 -77.78 47.73 -30.44
CA PHE A 31 -77.17 46.39 -30.68
C PHE A 31 -76.07 45.84 -29.76
N ARG A 32 -76.54 45.02 -28.81
CA ARG A 32 -75.80 43.95 -28.11
C ARG A 32 -75.27 42.90 -29.10
N ARG A 33 -74.02 42.44 -28.90
CA ARG A 33 -73.52 41.11 -29.33
C ARG A 33 -72.93 40.35 -28.13
N PRO A 34 -73.10 39.02 -28.04
CA PRO A 34 -72.90 38.28 -26.79
C PRO A 34 -71.44 37.88 -26.52
N ARG A 35 -71.13 37.70 -25.23
CA ARG A 35 -69.87 37.20 -24.65
C ARG A 35 -69.48 35.82 -25.21
N LYS A 36 -68.21 35.67 -25.64
CA LYS A 36 -67.56 34.36 -25.83
C LYS A 36 -66.83 33.96 -24.55
N ALA A 37 -67.16 32.78 -24.00
CA ALA A 37 -66.42 32.15 -22.91
C ALA A 37 -65.05 31.65 -23.40
N ARG A 38 -63.97 31.95 -22.65
CA ARG A 38 -62.62 31.44 -22.91
C ARG A 38 -62.36 30.28 -21.94
N SER A 39 -62.18 29.08 -22.47
CA SER A 39 -61.71 27.91 -21.72
C SER A 39 -60.25 28.09 -21.29
N SER A 40 -59.97 28.03 -20.00
CA SER A 40 -58.61 28.04 -19.46
C SER A 40 -58.02 26.63 -19.46
N ASN A 41 -57.19 26.31 -20.47
CA ASN A 41 -56.44 25.05 -20.53
C ASN A 41 -55.29 25.03 -19.48
N PRO A 42 -55.20 24.01 -18.62
CA PRO A 42 -54.16 23.88 -17.58
C PRO A 42 -52.73 23.84 -18.14
N CYS A 43 -52.53 23.31 -19.35
CA CYS A 43 -51.22 23.29 -20.04
C CYS A 43 -50.65 24.69 -20.32
N SER A 44 -51.50 25.73 -20.37
CA SER A 44 -51.03 27.10 -20.61
C SER A 44 -50.38 27.74 -19.38
N TYR A 45 -50.67 27.23 -18.17
CA TYR A 45 -50.12 27.74 -16.92
C TYR A 45 -48.74 27.16 -16.65
N LEU A 46 -48.56 25.85 -16.89
CA LEU A 46 -47.26 25.15 -16.81
C LEU A 46 -46.24 25.72 -17.81
N GLY A 47 -46.68 25.99 -19.05
CA GLY A 47 -45.83 26.61 -20.07
C GLY A 47 -45.42 28.05 -19.74
N LYS A 48 -46.28 28.82 -19.06
CA LYS A 48 -45.94 30.18 -18.59
C LYS A 48 -44.98 30.15 -17.40
N MET A 49 -45.15 29.18 -16.50
CA MET A 49 -44.29 29.01 -15.34
C MET A 49 -42.88 28.54 -15.74
N LEU A 50 -42.76 27.62 -16.70
CA LEU A 50 -41.49 27.20 -17.30
C LEU A 50 -40.78 28.34 -18.05
N LYS A 51 -41.52 29.18 -18.79
CA LYS A 51 -40.97 30.38 -19.43
C LYS A 51 -40.47 31.42 -18.41
N SER A 52 -41.17 31.57 -17.28
CA SER A 52 -40.75 32.46 -16.18
C SER A 52 -39.47 31.98 -15.48
N ILE A 53 -39.26 30.67 -15.38
CA ILE A 53 -38.03 30.08 -14.81
C ILE A 53 -36.87 30.22 -15.80
N GLY A 54 -37.12 29.95 -17.09
CA GLY A 54 -36.13 30.10 -18.16
C GLY A 54 -35.61 31.53 -18.32
N GLY A 55 -36.47 32.54 -18.19
CA GLY A 55 -36.07 33.96 -18.23
C GLY A 55 -35.20 34.39 -17.05
N ARG A 56 -35.46 33.85 -15.83
CA ARG A 56 -34.63 34.11 -14.65
C ARG A 56 -33.27 33.43 -14.75
N LEU A 57 -33.21 32.21 -15.28
CA LEU A 57 -31.97 31.49 -15.58
C LEU A 57 -31.12 32.24 -16.62
N GLN A 58 -31.73 32.74 -17.70
CA GLN A 58 -31.02 33.55 -18.72
C GLN A 58 -30.46 34.86 -18.15
N TYR A 59 -31.17 35.52 -17.24
CA TYR A 59 -30.69 36.74 -16.58
C TYR A 59 -29.47 36.47 -15.68
N HIS A 60 -29.51 35.42 -14.86
CA HIS A 60 -28.38 35.03 -14.02
C HIS A 60 -27.18 34.50 -14.82
N TYR A 61 -27.42 33.81 -15.94
CA TYR A 61 -26.38 33.33 -16.85
C TYR A 61 -25.59 34.47 -17.51
N LYS A 62 -26.25 35.61 -17.77
CA LYS A 62 -25.65 36.79 -18.40
C LYS A 62 -24.80 37.65 -17.46
N ILE A 63 -25.08 37.63 -16.15
CA ILE A 63 -24.36 38.42 -15.13
C ILE A 63 -23.22 37.61 -14.49
N HIS A 64 -23.41 36.30 -14.31
CA HIS A 64 -22.47 35.43 -13.59
C HIS A 64 -22.00 34.25 -14.43
N THR A 65 -21.67 34.49 -15.70
CA THR A 65 -21.15 33.47 -16.63
C THR A 65 -19.98 32.68 -16.01
N ARG A 66 -19.04 33.38 -15.35
CA ARG A 66 -17.90 32.73 -14.66
C ARG A 66 -18.32 31.83 -13.51
N LEU A 67 -19.28 32.24 -12.68
CA LEU A 67 -19.77 31.46 -11.54
C LEU A 67 -20.45 30.17 -12.00
N PHE A 68 -21.24 30.24 -13.08
CA PHE A 68 -21.88 29.06 -13.64
C PHE A 68 -20.87 28.04 -14.17
N PHE A 69 -19.83 28.51 -14.88
CA PHE A 69 -18.73 27.64 -15.30
C PHE A 69 -17.99 27.01 -14.11
N THR A 70 -17.73 27.78 -13.05
CA THR A 70 -17.09 27.25 -11.83
C THR A 70 -17.97 26.19 -11.14
N VAL A 71 -19.27 26.44 -10.97
CA VAL A 71 -20.20 25.48 -10.34
C VAL A 71 -20.32 24.21 -11.18
N SER A 72 -20.42 24.33 -12.51
CA SER A 72 -20.48 23.18 -13.42
C SER A 72 -19.18 22.38 -13.40
N LEU A 73 -18.02 23.04 -13.32
CA LEU A 73 -16.72 22.39 -13.20
C LEU A 73 -16.60 21.64 -11.86
N CYS A 74 -16.95 22.28 -10.75
CA CYS A 74 -16.95 21.64 -9.44
C CYS A 74 -17.88 20.42 -9.39
N PHE A 75 -19.05 20.51 -10.01
CA PHE A 75 -19.97 19.38 -10.14
C PHE A 75 -19.37 18.24 -10.97
N GLY A 76 -18.75 18.56 -12.12
CA GLY A 76 -18.05 17.57 -12.95
C GLY A 76 -16.92 16.86 -12.21
N VAL A 77 -16.09 17.61 -11.48
CA VAL A 77 -15.01 17.05 -10.64
C VAL A 77 -15.57 16.17 -9.52
N ALA A 78 -16.65 16.60 -8.85
CA ALA A 78 -17.29 15.79 -7.80
C ALA A 78 -17.83 14.47 -8.35
N VAL A 79 -18.46 14.47 -9.53
CA VAL A 79 -18.94 13.25 -10.21
C VAL A 79 -17.76 12.34 -10.57
N LEU A 80 -16.66 12.89 -11.11
CA LEU A 80 -15.46 12.11 -11.42
C LEU A 80 -14.82 11.50 -10.17
N MET A 81 -14.79 12.24 -9.06
CA MET A 81 -14.31 11.73 -7.77
C MET A 81 -15.19 10.60 -7.24
N ILE A 82 -16.53 10.74 -7.33
CA ILE A 82 -17.46 9.69 -6.92
C ILE A 82 -17.31 8.45 -7.81
N LEU A 83 -17.21 8.62 -9.13
CA LEU A 83 -16.99 7.52 -10.07
C LEU A 83 -15.66 6.82 -9.82
N SER A 84 -14.58 7.57 -9.59
CA SER A 84 -13.26 7.03 -9.23
C SER A 84 -13.29 6.27 -7.90
N MET A 85 -13.95 6.81 -6.87
CA MET A 85 -14.14 6.11 -5.60
C MET A 85 -14.99 4.84 -5.75
N TYR A 86 -15.99 4.85 -6.63
CA TYR A 86 -16.83 3.69 -6.90
C TYR A 86 -16.09 2.63 -7.70
N GLU A 87 -15.31 3.03 -8.70
CA GLU A 87 -14.44 2.14 -9.48
C GLU A 87 -13.36 1.52 -8.59
N PHE A 88 -12.72 2.32 -7.72
CA PHE A 88 -11.77 1.83 -6.72
C PHE A 88 -12.41 0.82 -5.78
N ARG A 89 -13.61 1.11 -5.25
CA ARG A 89 -14.35 0.15 -4.40
C ARG A 89 -14.76 -1.11 -5.16
N TYR A 90 -15.17 -1.00 -6.42
CA TYR A 90 -15.59 -2.12 -7.25
C TYR A 90 -14.41 -3.01 -7.66
N ARG A 91 -13.26 -2.43 -8.04
CA ARG A 91 -12.01 -3.18 -8.27
C ARG A 91 -11.60 -3.95 -7.02
N ASN A 92 -11.57 -3.28 -5.86
CA ASN A 92 -11.30 -3.95 -4.59
C ASN A 92 -12.30 -5.08 -4.31
N LEU A 93 -13.61 -4.87 -4.47
CA LEU A 93 -14.63 -5.91 -4.23
C LEU A 93 -14.49 -7.11 -5.18
N THR A 94 -14.07 -6.86 -6.42
CA THR A 94 -13.85 -7.89 -7.44
C THR A 94 -12.57 -8.69 -7.12
N ASP A 95 -11.51 -8.02 -6.66
CA ASP A 95 -10.30 -8.68 -6.14
C ASP A 95 -10.62 -9.52 -4.90
N TYR A 96 -11.44 -9.03 -3.97
CA TYR A 96 -11.90 -9.80 -2.80
C TYR A 96 -12.73 -11.04 -3.19
N ARG A 97 -13.62 -10.93 -4.19
CA ARG A 97 -14.40 -12.08 -4.70
C ARG A 97 -13.52 -13.08 -5.46
N ARG A 98 -12.50 -12.61 -6.18
CA ARG A 98 -11.52 -13.48 -6.87
C ARG A 98 -10.66 -14.24 -5.87
N LEU A 99 -10.19 -13.57 -4.81
CA LEU A 99 -9.45 -14.17 -3.68
C LEU A 99 -10.22 -15.35 -3.03
N ASN A 100 -11.53 -15.18 -2.82
CA ASN A 100 -12.36 -16.18 -2.13
C ASN A 100 -12.64 -17.44 -2.97
N VAL A 101 -12.61 -17.33 -4.30
CA VAL A 101 -12.70 -18.49 -5.21
C VAL A 101 -11.34 -19.20 -5.32
N ASP A 102 -10.23 -18.50 -5.07
CA ASP A 102 -8.85 -19.03 -5.16
C ASP A 102 -8.34 -19.75 -3.91
N LEU A 103 -9.06 -19.76 -2.77
CA LEU A 103 -8.59 -20.49 -1.58
C LEU A 103 -8.40 -22.01 -1.85
N ALA A 104 -9.09 -22.55 -2.86
CA ALA A 104 -8.94 -23.93 -3.33
C ALA A 104 -7.75 -24.14 -4.30
N ASN A 105 -7.07 -23.08 -4.75
CA ASN A 105 -6.05 -23.11 -5.81
C ASN A 105 -4.62 -22.77 -5.35
N TYR A 106 -4.41 -22.38 -4.08
CA TYR A 106 -3.06 -22.09 -3.59
C TYR A 106 -2.27 -23.40 -3.32
N PRO A 107 -1.02 -23.52 -3.83
CA PRO A 107 -0.25 -24.77 -3.73
C PRO A 107 0.07 -25.20 -2.29
N PHE A 108 0.05 -24.26 -1.34
CA PHE A 108 0.40 -24.48 0.07
C PHE A 108 -0.64 -23.92 1.05
N ALA A 109 -1.93 -23.98 0.71
CA ALA A 109 -3.02 -23.36 1.48
C ALA A 109 -3.08 -23.75 2.99
N THR A 110 -2.59 -24.94 3.33
CA THR A 110 -2.61 -25.46 4.71
C THR A 110 -1.47 -24.93 5.58
N LEU A 111 -0.40 -24.38 5.00
CA LEU A 111 0.75 -23.88 5.76
C LEU A 111 0.41 -22.54 6.42
N GLU A 112 0.87 -22.35 7.65
CA GLU A 112 0.50 -21.21 8.50
C GLU A 112 1.71 -20.40 8.97
N ASN A 113 2.87 -21.04 9.10
CA ASN A 113 4.05 -20.44 9.72
C ASN A 113 5.15 -20.22 8.67
N LEU A 114 5.82 -19.07 8.72
CA LEU A 114 6.97 -18.78 7.87
C LEU A 114 8.26 -19.05 8.64
N VAL A 115 9.11 -19.93 8.11
CA VAL A 115 10.52 -20.04 8.50
C VAL A 115 11.36 -19.40 7.40
N MET A 116 11.97 -18.25 7.68
CA MET A 116 12.75 -17.49 6.73
C MET A 116 14.24 -17.58 7.07
N VAL A 117 15.05 -18.05 6.13
CA VAL A 117 16.51 -18.11 6.28
C VAL A 117 17.14 -17.00 5.44
N ALA A 118 17.82 -16.06 6.10
CA ALA A 118 18.44 -14.92 5.43
C ALA A 118 19.72 -15.32 4.68
N GLY A 119 19.74 -15.03 3.38
CA GLY A 119 20.90 -15.16 2.51
C GLY A 119 21.98 -14.15 2.89
N HIS A 120 23.24 -14.60 2.83
CA HIS A 120 24.41 -13.78 3.12
C HIS A 120 25.57 -13.94 2.13
N SER A 121 25.48 -14.89 1.20
CA SER A 121 26.49 -15.21 0.18
C SER A 121 25.92 -16.22 -0.80
N VAL A 122 26.61 -16.42 -1.93
CA VAL A 122 26.23 -17.35 -2.99
C VAL A 122 27.20 -18.54 -2.97
N TYR A 123 26.68 -19.76 -2.87
CA TYR A 123 27.47 -20.97 -3.10
C TYR A 123 27.81 -21.08 -4.60
N THR A 124 29.10 -21.15 -4.92
CA THR A 124 29.62 -21.05 -6.29
C THR A 124 30.41 -22.26 -6.77
N SER A 125 30.64 -23.28 -5.93
CA SER A 125 31.43 -24.43 -6.37
C SER A 125 30.71 -25.23 -7.47
N ASN A 126 31.44 -25.44 -8.57
CA ASN A 126 30.98 -26.23 -9.73
C ASN A 126 31.53 -27.67 -9.72
N SER A 127 32.34 -28.06 -8.73
CA SER A 127 33.13 -29.30 -8.74
C SER A 127 33.13 -30.02 -7.39
N CYS A 128 31.95 -30.29 -6.83
CA CYS A 128 31.80 -31.02 -5.56
C CYS A 128 32.59 -30.40 -4.38
N GLY A 129 32.70 -29.06 -4.35
CA GLY A 129 33.37 -28.36 -3.27
C GLY A 129 32.77 -28.66 -1.90
N LYS A 130 33.61 -28.55 -0.88
CA LYS A 130 33.17 -28.72 0.50
C LYS A 130 32.37 -27.46 0.89
N VAL A 131 31.05 -27.60 1.08
CA VAL A 131 30.17 -26.46 1.40
C VAL A 131 30.59 -25.68 2.65
N ASP A 132 31.39 -26.27 3.54
CA ASP A 132 31.95 -25.63 4.73
C ASP A 132 33.27 -24.88 4.46
N LYS A 133 33.73 -24.81 3.21
CA LYS A 133 34.97 -24.14 2.79
C LYS A 133 34.71 -22.85 2.05
N GLU A 134 35.50 -21.83 2.37
CA GLU A 134 35.38 -20.47 1.86
C GLU A 134 35.56 -20.38 0.34
N ASP A 135 36.37 -21.25 -0.26
CA ASP A 135 36.62 -21.33 -1.71
C ASP A 135 35.39 -21.77 -2.53
N SER A 136 34.40 -22.36 -1.85
CA SER A 136 33.17 -22.84 -2.46
C SER A 136 32.06 -21.79 -2.45
N TRP A 137 32.31 -20.62 -1.88
CA TRP A 137 31.39 -19.50 -1.78
C TRP A 137 31.97 -18.25 -2.42
N PHE A 138 31.10 -17.44 -3.01
CA PHE A 138 31.48 -16.09 -3.40
C PHE A 138 31.45 -15.19 -2.15
N LEU A 139 32.62 -14.78 -1.67
CA LEU A 139 32.78 -13.99 -0.44
C LEU A 139 33.25 -12.57 -0.76
N GLU A 140 32.60 -11.58 -0.15
CA GLU A 140 33.11 -10.20 -0.11
C GLU A 140 34.41 -10.14 0.71
N SER A 141 35.20 -9.09 0.53
CA SER A 141 36.48 -8.92 1.24
C SER A 141 36.36 -9.07 2.76
N TYR A 142 35.32 -8.48 3.37
CA TYR A 142 35.06 -8.59 4.82
C TYR A 142 34.54 -9.96 5.26
N GLN A 143 34.10 -10.81 4.33
CA GLN A 143 33.62 -12.17 4.59
C GLN A 143 34.74 -13.21 4.44
N LYS A 144 35.92 -12.84 3.91
CA LYS A 144 37.05 -13.75 3.69
C LYS A 144 37.83 -13.99 4.99
N HIS A 145 37.23 -14.76 5.89
CA HIS A 145 37.86 -15.22 7.12
C HIS A 145 37.47 -16.67 7.41
N PRO A 146 38.28 -17.43 8.19
CA PRO A 146 37.96 -18.81 8.52
C PRO A 146 36.61 -18.97 9.24
N GLY A 147 35.86 -20.01 8.89
CA GLY A 147 34.59 -20.38 9.51
C GLY A 147 33.37 -19.64 8.96
N GLN A 148 33.55 -18.74 7.98
CA GLN A 148 32.44 -17.99 7.40
C GLN A 148 31.49 -18.91 6.63
N ALA A 149 32.03 -19.77 5.78
CA ALA A 149 31.24 -20.73 5.01
C ALA A 149 30.47 -21.69 5.93
N ALA A 150 31.13 -22.21 6.97
CA ALA A 150 30.51 -23.05 7.99
C ALA A 150 29.32 -22.35 8.70
N THR A 151 29.39 -21.04 8.89
CA THR A 151 28.29 -20.28 9.48
C THR A 151 27.06 -20.25 8.55
N PHE A 152 27.25 -20.00 7.25
CA PHE A 152 26.16 -20.06 6.27
C PHE A 152 25.49 -21.44 6.23
N VAL A 153 26.31 -22.49 6.21
CA VAL A 153 25.86 -23.90 6.26
C VAL A 153 25.05 -24.17 7.54
N THR A 154 25.42 -23.55 8.66
CA THR A 154 24.69 -23.67 9.93
C THR A 154 23.33 -22.97 9.87
N HIS A 155 23.23 -21.78 9.26
CA HIS A 155 21.92 -21.12 9.03
C HIS A 155 20.98 -22.02 8.23
N ILE A 156 21.49 -22.60 7.13
CA ILE A 156 20.72 -23.47 6.24
C ILE A 156 20.19 -24.69 7.02
N LYS A 157 21.09 -25.38 7.73
CA LYS A 157 20.73 -26.56 8.52
C LYS A 157 19.70 -26.24 9.60
N LEU A 158 19.87 -25.13 10.31
CA LEU A 158 18.96 -24.71 11.38
C LEU A 158 17.57 -24.38 10.83
N GLY A 159 17.48 -23.70 9.68
CA GLY A 159 16.20 -23.43 9.01
C GLY A 159 15.45 -24.71 8.65
N VAL A 160 16.14 -25.69 8.06
CA VAL A 160 15.56 -27.01 7.76
C VAL A 160 15.06 -27.70 9.03
N GLN A 161 15.87 -27.70 10.10
CA GLN A 161 15.52 -28.34 11.37
C GLN A 161 14.33 -27.68 12.08
N ILE A 162 14.16 -26.37 11.95
CA ILE A 162 13.00 -25.66 12.49
C ILE A 162 11.74 -26.03 11.70
N ALA A 163 11.81 -26.01 10.36
CA ALA A 163 10.69 -26.38 9.50
C ALA A 163 10.30 -27.87 9.58
N ALA A 164 11.24 -28.74 9.98
CA ALA A 164 10.98 -30.16 10.24
C ALA A 164 10.14 -30.37 11.51
N LYS A 165 10.25 -29.49 12.50
CA LYS A 165 9.50 -29.58 13.77
C LYS A 165 8.08 -29.01 13.69
N ASP A 166 7.75 -28.38 12.57
CA ASP A 166 6.46 -27.72 12.34
C ASP A 166 5.95 -28.09 10.94
N ASP A 167 5.04 -29.05 10.86
CA ASP A 167 4.45 -29.49 9.59
C ASP A 167 3.61 -28.39 8.90
N ALA A 168 3.18 -27.37 9.65
CA ALA A 168 2.51 -26.19 9.12
C ALA A 168 3.48 -25.08 8.67
N ALA A 169 4.80 -25.29 8.79
CA ALA A 169 5.80 -24.32 8.36
C ALA A 169 6.12 -24.41 6.86
N LEU A 170 6.20 -23.24 6.22
CA LEU A 170 6.83 -23.02 4.92
C LEU A 170 8.25 -22.50 5.15
N LEU A 171 9.25 -23.21 4.63
CA LEU A 171 10.64 -22.78 4.63
C LEU A 171 10.94 -21.94 3.38
N LEU A 172 11.37 -20.70 3.58
CA LEU A 172 11.86 -19.83 2.51
C LEU A 172 13.32 -19.47 2.77
N PHE A 173 14.20 -19.86 1.85
CA PHE A 173 15.51 -19.22 1.74
C PHE A 173 15.32 -17.89 0.98
N SER A 174 15.78 -16.78 1.54
CA SER A 174 15.56 -15.45 0.96
C SER A 174 16.86 -14.73 0.67
N GLY A 175 16.94 -14.10 -0.50
CA GLY A 175 18.11 -13.35 -0.96
C GLY A 175 18.31 -13.50 -2.46
N GLY A 176 18.46 -12.36 -3.15
CA GLY A 176 18.51 -12.31 -4.61
C GLY A 176 19.90 -12.42 -5.23
N GLU A 177 19.96 -12.12 -6.52
CA GLU A 177 21.18 -12.13 -7.36
C GLU A 177 22.01 -10.86 -7.13
N THR A 178 22.50 -10.65 -5.91
CA THR A 178 23.08 -9.35 -5.52
C THR A 178 24.54 -9.16 -5.91
N ARG A 179 25.17 -10.14 -6.58
CA ARG A 179 26.62 -10.20 -6.80
C ARG A 179 26.96 -10.52 -8.25
N LYS A 180 27.46 -9.53 -8.99
CA LYS A 180 27.76 -9.64 -10.43
C LYS A 180 28.73 -10.80 -10.73
N ASP A 181 29.80 -10.88 -9.95
CA ASP A 181 30.90 -11.83 -10.18
C ASP A 181 30.58 -13.24 -9.67
N ALA A 182 29.47 -13.43 -8.94
CA ALA A 182 28.96 -14.75 -8.58
C ALA A 182 28.14 -15.40 -9.71
N GLY A 183 27.85 -14.66 -10.78
CA GLY A 183 26.94 -15.07 -11.86
C GLY A 183 25.45 -14.88 -11.49
N PRO A 184 24.53 -15.25 -12.41
CA PRO A 184 23.09 -15.08 -12.23
C PRO A 184 22.53 -16.17 -11.30
N ARG A 185 23.00 -16.18 -10.05
CA ARG A 185 22.59 -17.13 -9.01
C ARG A 185 22.21 -16.36 -7.76
N SER A 186 21.00 -16.59 -7.27
CA SER A 186 20.50 -15.95 -6.07
C SER A 186 21.10 -16.60 -4.82
N GLU A 187 21.23 -15.82 -3.74
CA GLU A 187 21.64 -16.36 -2.44
C GLU A 187 20.65 -17.46 -1.99
N ALA A 188 19.35 -17.25 -2.20
CA ALA A 188 18.28 -18.19 -1.90
C ALA A 188 18.40 -19.54 -2.63
N GLN A 189 18.57 -19.53 -3.96
CA GLN A 189 18.78 -20.77 -4.73
C GLN A 189 20.01 -21.51 -4.26
N SER A 190 21.09 -20.78 -4.01
CA SER A 190 22.34 -21.39 -3.57
C SER A 190 22.21 -22.08 -2.21
N TYR A 191 21.44 -21.49 -1.28
CA TYR A 191 21.16 -22.07 0.02
C TYR A 191 20.27 -23.33 -0.09
N TRP A 192 19.22 -23.28 -0.93
CA TRP A 192 18.36 -24.43 -1.20
C TRP A 192 19.16 -25.60 -1.81
N ALA A 193 20.02 -25.32 -2.78
CA ALA A 193 20.88 -26.32 -3.42
C ALA A 193 21.88 -26.95 -2.44
N VAL A 194 22.44 -26.16 -1.50
CA VAL A 194 23.29 -26.70 -0.44
C VAL A 194 22.50 -27.67 0.45
N ALA A 195 21.29 -27.30 0.90
CA ALA A 195 20.45 -28.18 1.71
C ALA A 195 20.11 -29.49 0.99
N GLU A 196 19.79 -29.40 -0.31
CA GLU A 196 19.53 -30.56 -1.17
C GLU A 196 20.76 -31.45 -1.30
N SER A 197 21.93 -30.88 -1.64
CA SER A 197 23.17 -31.65 -1.80
C SER A 197 23.61 -32.40 -0.54
N LYS A 198 23.16 -31.94 0.63
CA LYS A 198 23.43 -32.56 1.93
C LYS A 198 22.38 -33.58 2.36
N GLY A 199 21.34 -33.80 1.57
CA GLY A 199 20.24 -34.71 1.91
C GLY A 199 19.45 -34.27 3.15
N TRP A 200 19.56 -33.01 3.57
CA TRP A 200 18.89 -32.54 4.79
C TRP A 200 17.38 -32.52 4.68
N PHE A 201 16.87 -32.38 3.45
CA PHE A 201 15.45 -32.52 3.20
C PHE A 201 14.96 -33.97 3.28
N ASP A 202 15.81 -34.97 3.01
CA ASP A 202 15.39 -36.37 2.92
C ASP A 202 15.35 -37.06 4.28
N HIS A 203 16.17 -36.62 5.23
CA HIS A 203 16.00 -36.97 6.65
C HIS A 203 14.63 -36.54 7.19
N GLU A 204 13.99 -35.58 6.53
CA GLU A 204 12.75 -34.92 6.95
C GLU A 204 11.84 -34.74 5.72
N ALA A 205 11.56 -35.82 4.97
CA ALA A 205 10.99 -35.79 3.60
C ALA A 205 9.75 -34.89 3.40
N SER A 206 9.02 -34.54 4.47
CA SER A 206 7.92 -33.57 4.44
C SER A 206 8.41 -32.13 4.17
N VAL A 207 9.62 -31.75 4.60
CA VAL A 207 10.19 -30.40 4.46
C VAL A 207 10.55 -30.11 3.02
N ARG A 208 11.08 -31.08 2.25
CA ARG A 208 11.45 -30.88 0.84
C ARG A 208 10.31 -30.24 0.03
N LYS A 209 9.09 -30.72 0.25
CA LYS A 209 7.88 -30.28 -0.45
C LYS A 209 7.45 -28.87 -0.06
N ARG A 210 7.91 -28.37 1.09
CA ARG A 210 7.53 -27.11 1.73
C ARG A 210 8.72 -26.14 1.84
N ALA A 211 9.80 -26.39 1.09
CA ALA A 211 11.01 -25.57 1.08
C ALA A 211 11.18 -24.91 -0.29
N LEU A 212 11.05 -23.58 -0.34
CA LEU A 212 11.13 -22.77 -1.55
C LEU A 212 12.10 -21.59 -1.38
N THR A 213 12.16 -20.75 -2.40
CA THR A 213 13.06 -19.59 -2.49
C THR A 213 12.27 -18.28 -2.62
N GLU A 214 12.86 -17.21 -2.08
CA GLU A 214 12.55 -15.82 -2.36
C GLU A 214 13.84 -15.19 -2.94
N GLU A 215 13.82 -14.82 -4.22
CA GLU A 215 15.05 -14.58 -4.99
C GLU A 215 15.29 -13.13 -5.38
N HIS A 216 14.61 -12.19 -4.73
CA HIS A 216 14.61 -10.79 -5.13
C HIS A 216 15.07 -9.84 -4.01
N ALA A 217 15.16 -10.30 -2.76
CA ALA A 217 15.62 -9.45 -1.67
C ALA A 217 17.09 -9.01 -1.84
N ARG A 218 17.33 -7.70 -1.70
CA ARG A 218 18.67 -7.08 -1.83
C ARG A 218 19.25 -6.62 -0.50
N ASP A 219 18.43 -6.57 0.55
CA ASP A 219 18.86 -6.27 1.91
C ASP A 219 18.03 -7.03 2.96
N SER A 220 18.38 -6.86 4.23
CA SER A 220 17.72 -7.55 5.35
C SER A 220 16.25 -7.18 5.56
N PHE A 221 15.82 -5.97 5.15
CA PHE A 221 14.43 -5.55 5.25
C PHE A 221 13.61 -6.20 4.14
N GLU A 222 14.10 -6.15 2.90
CA GLU A 222 13.48 -6.85 1.77
C GLU A 222 13.42 -8.35 2.01
N ASN A 223 14.46 -8.94 2.60
CA ASN A 223 14.49 -10.35 3.00
C ASN A 223 13.22 -10.74 3.80
N LEU A 224 12.86 -9.92 4.78
CA LEU A 224 11.68 -10.15 5.60
C LEU A 224 10.38 -9.82 4.84
N LEU A 225 10.27 -8.62 4.28
CA LEU A 225 9.05 -8.13 3.63
C LEU A 225 8.68 -8.99 2.41
N PHE A 226 9.66 -9.34 1.59
CA PHE A 226 9.46 -10.14 0.39
C PHE A 226 9.11 -11.58 0.75
N SER A 227 9.71 -12.15 1.81
CA SER A 227 9.32 -13.48 2.29
C SER A 227 7.89 -13.53 2.83
N VAL A 228 7.44 -12.48 3.51
CA VAL A 228 6.04 -12.35 3.95
C VAL A 228 5.10 -12.30 2.75
N CYS A 229 5.45 -11.55 1.71
CA CYS A 229 4.66 -11.50 0.49
C CYS A 229 4.69 -12.84 -0.28
N ARG A 230 5.87 -13.45 -0.42
CA ARG A 230 6.04 -14.76 -1.07
C ARG A 230 5.23 -15.85 -0.38
N PHE A 231 5.15 -15.82 0.96
CA PHE A 231 4.28 -16.70 1.72
C PHE A 231 2.81 -16.51 1.33
N ARG A 232 2.35 -15.26 1.19
CA ARG A 232 0.97 -14.94 0.79
C ARG A 232 0.64 -15.42 -0.62
N GLU A 233 1.57 -15.30 -1.56
CA GLU A 233 1.42 -15.83 -2.93
C GLU A 233 1.25 -17.36 -2.94
N LEU A 234 1.95 -18.05 -2.05
CA LEU A 234 2.02 -19.51 -2.01
C LEU A 234 0.87 -20.15 -1.22
N THR A 235 0.37 -19.47 -0.19
CA THR A 235 -0.56 -20.05 0.79
C THR A 235 -1.95 -19.45 0.78
N GLY A 236 -2.19 -18.34 0.10
CA GLY A 236 -3.50 -17.70 0.17
C GLY A 236 -3.73 -16.83 1.41
N LYS A 237 -2.79 -16.80 2.36
CA LYS A 237 -2.90 -16.06 3.62
C LYS A 237 -1.54 -15.52 4.08
N TYR A 238 -1.55 -14.55 4.99
CA TYR A 238 -0.30 -14.07 5.61
C TYR A 238 0.13 -14.98 6.76
N PRO A 239 1.44 -15.06 7.07
CA PRO A 239 1.91 -15.99 8.09
C PRO A 239 1.35 -15.67 9.47
N ALA A 240 0.88 -16.70 10.17
CA ALA A 240 0.46 -16.64 11.56
C ALA A 240 1.67 -16.37 12.46
N ASN A 241 2.79 -17.07 12.23
CA ASN A 241 4.05 -16.84 12.92
C ASN A 241 5.20 -16.67 11.93
N ILE A 242 6.20 -15.87 12.30
CA ILE A 242 7.44 -15.71 11.54
C ILE A 242 8.61 -16.13 12.42
N THR A 243 9.42 -17.07 11.94
CA THR A 243 10.73 -17.40 12.51
C THR A 243 11.82 -17.03 11.52
N VAL A 244 12.71 -16.11 11.91
CA VAL A 244 13.87 -15.73 11.09
C VAL A 244 15.11 -16.46 11.58
N VAL A 245 15.88 -17.00 10.64
CA VAL A 245 17.18 -17.64 10.86
C VAL A 245 18.29 -16.82 10.20
N GLY A 246 19.36 -16.53 10.93
CA GLY A 246 20.50 -15.76 10.44
C GLY A 246 21.58 -15.62 11.50
N TYR A 247 22.38 -14.56 11.45
CA TYR A 247 23.38 -14.27 12.48
C TYR A 247 22.78 -13.77 13.80
N ASP A 248 23.26 -14.28 14.93
CA ASP A 248 22.86 -13.84 16.29
C ASP A 248 22.91 -12.32 16.45
N PHE A 249 24.02 -11.70 16.02
CA PHE A 249 24.22 -10.26 16.18
C PHE A 249 23.20 -9.41 15.40
N LYS A 250 22.46 -9.98 14.43
CA LYS A 250 21.44 -9.28 13.64
C LYS A 250 20.04 -9.36 14.27
N GLU A 251 19.85 -10.09 15.38
CA GLU A 251 18.55 -10.28 16.01
C GLU A 251 17.84 -8.95 16.27
N GLU A 252 18.52 -7.99 16.91
CA GLU A 252 17.92 -6.69 17.25
C GLU A 252 17.47 -5.92 16.00
N ARG A 253 18.20 -6.03 14.88
CA ARG A 253 17.77 -5.38 13.63
C ARG A 253 16.51 -6.03 13.07
N PHE A 254 16.40 -7.36 13.09
CA PHE A 254 15.20 -8.04 12.59
C PHE A 254 14.01 -7.91 13.54
N ALA A 255 14.17 -8.25 14.82
CA ALA A 255 13.11 -8.29 15.81
C ALA A 255 12.76 -6.91 16.38
N GLY A 256 13.74 -6.02 16.52
CA GLY A 256 13.57 -4.68 17.06
C GLY A 256 13.15 -3.67 16.00
N LEU A 257 13.79 -3.68 14.82
CA LEU A 257 13.56 -2.67 13.77
C LEU A 257 12.63 -3.18 12.66
N HIS A 258 13.05 -4.19 11.88
CA HIS A 258 12.29 -4.63 10.69
C HIS A 258 10.89 -5.11 11.04
N ARG A 259 10.75 -5.95 12.07
CA ARG A 259 9.45 -6.38 12.60
C ARG A 259 8.57 -5.18 13.00
N THR A 260 9.15 -4.17 13.65
CA THR A 260 8.42 -2.95 14.07
C THR A 260 7.99 -2.12 12.87
N ALA A 261 8.84 -1.97 11.85
CA ALA A 261 8.50 -1.29 10.60
C ALA A 261 7.37 -2.00 9.84
N LEU A 262 7.32 -3.33 9.89
CA LEU A 262 6.21 -4.15 9.40
C LEU A 262 5.00 -4.15 10.34
N ARG A 263 5.09 -3.59 11.54
CA ARG A 263 4.09 -3.72 12.63
C ARG A 263 3.67 -5.17 12.90
N PHE A 264 4.56 -6.13 12.67
CA PHE A 264 4.24 -7.54 12.92
C PHE A 264 4.26 -7.82 14.44
N PRO A 265 3.27 -8.54 15.01
CA PRO A 265 3.17 -8.70 16.45
C PRO A 265 4.38 -9.39 17.08
N LYS A 266 4.90 -8.81 18.16
CA LYS A 266 6.09 -9.34 18.88
C LYS A 266 5.87 -10.78 19.37
N THR A 267 4.66 -11.12 19.80
CA THR A 267 4.31 -12.47 20.30
C THR A 267 4.31 -13.55 19.23
N ARG A 268 4.29 -13.17 17.94
CA ARG A 268 4.25 -14.08 16.78
C ARG A 268 5.54 -14.04 15.96
N PHE A 269 6.56 -13.33 16.43
CA PHE A 269 7.84 -13.17 15.74
C PHE A 269 8.98 -13.76 16.57
N PHE A 270 9.72 -14.67 15.98
CA PHE A 270 10.81 -15.39 16.61
C PHE A 270 12.09 -15.20 15.81
N TYR A 271 13.22 -15.10 16.51
CA TYR A 271 14.54 -15.09 15.90
C TYR A 271 15.35 -16.30 16.38
N ARG A 272 16.10 -16.92 15.48
CA ARG A 272 16.99 -18.05 15.75
C ARG A 272 18.31 -17.75 15.08
N GLY A 273 19.19 -17.10 15.83
CA GLY A 273 20.50 -16.78 15.31
C GLY A 273 21.46 -17.97 15.41
N THR A 274 22.55 -17.87 14.66
CA THR A 274 23.74 -18.69 14.85
C THR A 274 24.96 -17.77 15.02
N PRO A 275 25.98 -18.22 15.75
CA PRO A 275 27.13 -17.38 16.05
C PRO A 275 27.94 -17.10 14.79
N ALA A 276 28.56 -15.92 14.74
CA ALA A 276 29.60 -15.64 13.75
C ALA A 276 30.87 -16.42 14.08
N SER A 277 31.81 -16.47 13.12
CA SER A 277 33.15 -16.97 13.41
C SER A 277 33.81 -16.13 14.52
N SER A 278 34.53 -16.80 15.42
CA SER A 278 35.28 -16.15 16.50
C SER A 278 36.29 -15.12 15.99
N THR A 279 36.79 -15.29 14.77
CA THR A 279 37.76 -14.38 14.16
C THR A 279 37.15 -13.10 13.60
N SER A 280 35.83 -12.99 13.49
CA SER A 280 35.16 -11.83 12.88
C SER A 280 34.04 -11.23 13.71
N ILE A 281 33.68 -11.84 14.84
CA ILE A 281 32.55 -11.40 15.67
C ILE A 281 32.65 -9.94 16.11
N GLU A 282 33.82 -9.45 16.53
CA GLU A 282 34.00 -8.07 16.98
C GLU A 282 33.74 -7.06 15.86
N ALA A 283 34.37 -7.26 14.69
CA ALA A 283 34.17 -6.43 13.52
C ALA A 283 32.71 -6.49 13.01
N ALA A 284 32.09 -7.67 13.09
CA ALA A 284 30.70 -7.87 12.72
C ALA A 284 29.75 -7.08 13.65
N LEU A 285 30.00 -7.06 14.96
CA LEU A 285 29.21 -6.30 15.93
C LEU A 285 29.31 -4.78 15.69
N VAL A 286 30.52 -4.28 15.40
CA VAL A 286 30.72 -2.86 15.05
C VAL A 286 30.00 -2.50 13.76
N GLY A 287 30.18 -3.31 12.71
CA GLY A 287 29.50 -3.12 11.43
C GLY A 287 27.98 -3.17 11.55
N GLU A 288 27.46 -4.09 12.38
CA GLU A 288 26.04 -4.23 12.62
C GLU A 288 25.46 -3.03 13.38
N ALA A 289 26.16 -2.50 14.39
CA ALA A 289 25.71 -1.32 15.12
C ALA A 289 25.48 -0.12 14.18
N LEU A 290 26.37 0.09 13.22
CA LEU A 290 26.23 1.14 12.20
C LEU A 290 25.01 0.92 11.30
N VAL A 291 24.79 -0.31 10.83
CA VAL A 291 23.63 -0.59 9.96
C VAL A 291 22.32 -0.52 10.75
N ARG A 292 22.32 -0.92 12.01
CA ARG A 292 21.16 -0.79 12.90
C ARG A 292 20.79 0.68 13.11
N GLN A 293 21.77 1.56 13.33
CA GLN A 293 21.53 3.00 13.37
C GLN A 293 20.92 3.51 12.05
N GLN A 294 21.43 3.06 10.90
CA GLN A 294 20.88 3.44 9.59
C GLN A 294 19.39 3.05 9.46
N PHE A 295 19.00 1.86 9.91
CA PHE A 295 17.59 1.44 9.89
C PHE A 295 16.74 2.07 11.01
N GLN A 296 17.33 2.61 12.08
CA GLN A 296 16.58 3.43 13.04
C GLN A 296 16.16 4.76 12.41
N GLU A 297 17.05 5.36 11.61
CA GLU A 297 16.79 6.64 10.91
C GLU A 297 15.95 6.46 9.64
N ASP A 298 16.09 5.33 8.95
CA ASP A 298 15.38 4.98 7.71
C ASP A 298 14.83 3.54 7.79
N PRO A 299 13.69 3.33 8.47
CA PRO A 299 13.15 1.99 8.76
C PRO A 299 12.82 1.14 7.53
N TYR A 300 12.62 1.78 6.38
CA TYR A 300 12.25 1.14 5.12
C TYR A 300 13.41 1.10 4.10
N GLY A 301 14.57 1.66 4.46
CA GLY A 301 15.77 1.68 3.63
C GLY A 301 15.62 2.50 2.33
N CYS A 302 14.79 3.53 2.35
CA CYS A 302 14.44 4.33 1.18
C CYS A 302 15.41 5.47 0.86
N ARG A 303 16.38 5.77 1.73
CA ARG A 303 17.24 6.95 1.62
C ARG A 303 18.72 6.62 1.89
N GLY A 304 19.57 7.61 1.62
CA GLY A 304 20.96 7.64 2.08
C GLY A 304 21.82 6.46 1.62
N SER A 305 22.52 5.82 2.56
CA SER A 305 23.41 4.69 2.29
C SER A 305 22.66 3.39 2.04
N LEU A 306 21.50 3.17 2.66
CA LEU A 306 20.69 1.96 2.51
C LEU A 306 20.13 1.85 1.09
N GLN A 307 19.50 2.93 0.60
CA GLN A 307 18.98 2.97 -0.77
C GLN A 307 20.09 2.76 -1.81
N ARG A 308 21.24 3.43 -1.66
CA ARG A 308 22.38 3.26 -2.57
C ARG A 308 22.89 1.81 -2.58
N LYS A 309 23.00 1.18 -1.40
CA LYS A 309 23.37 -0.24 -1.29
C LYS A 309 22.34 -1.13 -1.98
N ARG A 310 21.04 -0.88 -1.78
CA ARG A 310 19.95 -1.65 -2.40
C ARG A 310 19.99 -1.55 -3.93
N LEU A 311 20.15 -0.34 -4.47
CA LEU A 311 20.28 -0.11 -5.92
C LEU A 311 21.53 -0.78 -6.51
N GLY A 312 22.65 -0.75 -5.78
CA GLY A 312 23.89 -1.40 -6.22
C GLY A 312 23.86 -2.93 -6.16
N ARG A 313 22.85 -3.53 -5.51
CA ARG A 313 22.68 -4.97 -5.32
C ARG A 313 21.69 -5.59 -6.31
N ASP A 314 21.50 -4.96 -7.46
CA ASP A 314 20.76 -5.51 -8.60
C ASP A 314 21.60 -5.49 -9.89
N PRO A 315 22.77 -6.17 -9.91
CA PRO A 315 23.69 -6.13 -11.04
C PRO A 315 23.11 -6.72 -12.34
N PHE A 316 22.05 -7.52 -12.24
CA PHE A 316 21.38 -8.17 -13.37
C PHE A 316 20.06 -7.48 -13.77
N HIS A 317 19.71 -6.37 -13.13
CA HIS A 317 18.47 -5.61 -13.40
C HIS A 317 17.22 -6.50 -13.41
N ARG A 318 17.07 -7.33 -12.37
CA ARG A 318 15.95 -8.26 -12.24
C ARG A 318 14.67 -7.48 -11.95
N SER A 319 13.60 -7.77 -12.70
CA SER A 319 12.28 -7.28 -12.35
C SER A 319 11.86 -7.82 -10.98
N ILE A 320 11.52 -6.93 -10.06
CA ILE A 320 11.02 -7.29 -8.73
C ILE A 320 9.51 -7.56 -8.85
N PRO A 321 9.03 -8.76 -8.47
CA PRO A 321 7.62 -9.12 -8.66
C PRO A 321 6.70 -8.41 -7.66
N TYR A 322 7.21 -8.00 -6.51
CA TYR A 322 6.41 -7.41 -5.44
C TYR A 322 6.11 -5.92 -5.68
N PRO A 323 4.94 -5.41 -5.25
CA PRO A 323 3.94 -6.05 -4.39
C PRO A 323 2.89 -6.92 -5.11
N ASN A 324 3.09 -7.28 -6.39
CA ASN A 324 2.13 -8.17 -7.06
C ASN A 324 2.00 -9.48 -6.26
N GLY A 325 0.76 -9.98 -6.14
CA GLY A 325 0.45 -11.13 -5.30
C GLY A 325 0.15 -10.81 -3.83
N CYS A 326 0.33 -9.55 -3.39
CA CYS A 326 0.11 -9.09 -2.02
C CYS A 326 -0.59 -7.71 -1.96
N PRO A 327 -1.75 -7.54 -2.62
CA PRO A 327 -2.44 -6.24 -2.71
C PRO A 327 -2.75 -5.65 -1.33
N GLU A 328 -3.00 -6.49 -0.31
CA GLU A 328 -3.37 -6.06 1.04
C GLU A 328 -2.24 -5.29 1.75
N ILE A 329 -0.98 -5.41 1.28
CA ILE A 329 0.18 -4.69 1.83
C ILE A 329 0.89 -3.82 0.78
N GLU A 330 0.26 -3.54 -0.37
CA GLU A 330 0.85 -2.70 -1.43
C GLU A 330 1.35 -1.34 -0.88
N GLY A 331 0.55 -0.70 -0.03
CA GLY A 331 0.93 0.58 0.58
C GLY A 331 2.19 0.50 1.45
N LEU A 332 2.48 -0.65 2.07
CA LEU A 332 3.71 -0.86 2.86
C LEU A 332 4.96 -0.88 1.97
N PHE A 333 4.86 -1.44 0.75
CA PHE A 333 5.99 -1.48 -0.20
C PHE A 333 6.36 -0.09 -0.73
N HIS A 334 5.40 0.83 -0.78
CA HIS A 334 5.62 2.20 -1.25
C HIS A 334 5.90 3.20 -0.13
N TYR A 335 5.89 2.74 1.13
CA TYR A 335 6.07 3.61 2.28
C TYR A 335 7.56 3.87 2.58
N CYS A 336 7.90 5.15 2.76
CA CYS A 336 9.28 5.62 2.99
C CYS A 336 9.34 6.71 4.09
N GLY A 337 8.49 6.57 5.11
CA GLY A 337 8.45 7.44 6.28
C GLY A 337 9.38 6.97 7.40
N THR A 338 9.59 7.83 8.41
CA THR A 338 10.37 7.51 9.61
C THR A 338 9.51 6.96 10.75
N ALA A 339 8.21 7.24 10.73
CA ALA A 339 7.24 6.62 11.63
C ALA A 339 6.83 5.23 11.07
N PRO A 340 6.31 4.32 11.90
CA PRO A 340 5.70 3.09 11.39
C PRO A 340 4.53 3.38 10.44
N TYR A 341 4.43 2.60 9.37
CA TYR A 341 3.32 2.64 8.40
C TYR A 341 1.96 2.57 9.11
N ASP A 342 1.07 3.52 8.86
CA ASP A 342 -0.21 3.69 9.55
C ASP A 342 -1.39 3.02 8.83
N GLY A 343 -1.19 2.55 7.60
CA GLY A 343 -2.21 1.85 6.83
C GLY A 343 -2.63 0.50 7.42
N PRO A 344 -3.72 -0.08 6.87
CA PRO A 344 -4.20 -1.39 7.31
C PRO A 344 -3.17 -2.47 6.98
N LEU A 345 -2.97 -3.40 7.90
CA LEU A 345 -2.10 -4.56 7.71
C LEU A 345 -2.85 -5.83 8.17
N PRO A 346 -2.79 -6.95 7.42
CA PRO A 346 -3.56 -8.17 7.71
C PRO A 346 -3.26 -8.83 9.07
N TRP A 347 -2.16 -8.46 9.71
CA TRP A 347 -1.68 -9.04 10.97
C TRP A 347 -1.68 -8.06 12.16
N ALA A 348 -2.02 -6.79 11.92
CA ALA A 348 -1.84 -5.71 12.90
C ALA A 348 -3.13 -5.34 13.65
#